data_AF-A0A920K1F9-F1
#
_entry.id   AF-A0A920K1F9-F1
#
_cell.length_a   1.000
_cell.length_b   1.000
_cell.length_c   1.000
_cell.angle_alpha   90.00
_cell.angle_beta   90.00
_cell.angle_gamma   90.00
#
_symmetry.space_group_name_H-M   'P 1'
#
loop_
_entity.id
_entity.type
_entity.pdbx_description
1 polymer ?
#
loop_
_entity_poly.entity_id
_entity_poly.type
_entity_poly.pdbx_seq_one_letter_code
_entity_poly.pdbx_strand_id
1 'polypeptide(L)' 'MLKRYLKPYLIGYVNEHYEDVDDQLVFAYDEAHATRIVLETFKDAKFVFQSRPVVEQVSAA' A
#
# COMPACT_ATOMS: atom_id res chain seq x y z
N MET A 1 -19.90 2.18 -21.92
CA MET A 1 -19.05 2.70 -20.83
C MET A 1 -19.07 1.69 -19.69
N LEU A 2 -17.93 1.11 -19.30
CA LEU A 2 -17.88 0.29 -18.08
C LEU A 2 -18.22 1.21 -16.90
N LYS A 3 -19.31 0.91 -16.18
CA LYS A 3 -19.63 1.60 -14.94
C LYS A 3 -18.50 1.31 -13.94
N ARG A 4 -17.77 2.35 -13.52
CA ARG A 4 -16.78 2.25 -12.45
C ARG A 4 -17.54 2.23 -11.13
N TYR A 5 -17.59 1.06 -10.50
CA TYR A 5 -18.13 0.91 -9.16
C TYR A 5 -16.99 1.00 -8.15
N LEU A 6 -17.26 1.62 -7.01
CA LEU A 6 -16.35 1.55 -5.88
C LEU A 6 -16.34 0.12 -5.33
N LYS A 7 -15.16 -0.36 -4.98
CA LYS A 7 -14.94 -1.66 -4.33
C LYS A 7 -14.24 -1.42 -2.99
N PRO A 8 -14.48 -2.25 -1.97
CA PRO A 8 -13.76 -2.16 -0.71
C PRO A 8 -12.31 -2.65 -0.88
N TYR A 9 -11.37 -1.93 -0.29
CA TYR A 9 -9.96 -2.27 -0.18
C TYR A 9 -9.55 -2.15 1.28
N LEU A 10 -8.83 -3.15 1.78
CA LEU A 10 -8.20 -3.10 3.10
C LEU A 10 -6.74 -2.70 2.89
N ILE A 11 -6.34 -1.55 3.43
CA ILE A 11 -5.04 -0.93 3.18
C ILE A 11 -4.27 -0.80 4.48
N GLY A 12 -3.20 -1.58 4.61
CA GLY A 12 -2.19 -1.40 5.65
C GLY A 12 -1.18 -0.33 5.24
N TYR A 13 -0.76 0.50 6.20
CA TYR A 13 0.30 1.49 6.04
C TYR A 13 1.04 1.67 7.37
N VAL A 14 2.21 2.29 7.30
CA VAL A 14 2.97 2.67 8.50
C VAL A 14 2.88 4.17 8.72
N ASN A 15 2.97 4.60 9.98
CA ASN A 15 3.04 6.03 10.29
C ASN A 15 4.42 6.62 9.96
N GLU A 16 4.65 7.88 10.33
CA GLU A 16 5.91 8.55 10.06
C GLU A 16 7.12 7.93 10.75
N HIS A 17 6.88 7.19 11.84
CA HIS A 17 7.86 6.46 12.65
C HIS A 17 8.08 5.02 12.19
N TYR A 18 7.47 4.60 11.07
CA TYR A 18 7.53 3.23 10.54
C TYR A 18 6.89 2.19 11.46
N GLU A 19 5.91 2.60 12.26
CA GLU A 19 5.10 1.70 13.06
C GLU A 19 3.87 1.29 12.24
N ASP A 20 3.55 -0.02 12.24
CA ASP A 20 2.34 -0.53 11.63
C ASP A 20 1.11 0.08 12.29
N VAL A 21 0.24 0.67 11.47
CA VAL A 21 -1.07 1.19 11.90
C VAL A 21 -2.15 0.19 11.48
N ASP A 22 -3.23 0.11 12.25
CA ASP A 22 -4.38 -0.73 11.91
C ASP A 22 -4.87 -0.48 10.48
N ASP A 23 -5.19 -1.58 9.78
CA ASP A 23 -5.66 -1.57 8.40
C ASP A 23 -6.90 -0.69 8.21
N GLN A 24 -6.90 0.13 7.16
CA GLN A 24 -8.03 1.01 6.83
C GLN A 24 -8.89 0.42 5.72
N LEU A 25 -10.21 0.39 5.96
CA LEU A 25 -11.19 0.03 4.94
C LEU A 25 -11.54 1.26 4.08
N VAL A 26 -11.19 1.20 2.80
CA VAL A 26 -11.38 2.29 1.84
C VAL A 26 -12.20 1.80 0.63
N PHE A 27 -13.15 2.60 0.17
CA PHE A 27 -13.89 2.34 -1.06
C PHE A 27 -13.24 3.09 -2.25
N ALA A 28 -12.68 2.35 -3.21
CA ALA A 28 -11.92 2.92 -4.33
C ALA A 28 -12.25 2.23 -5.68
N TYR A 29 -11.74 2.80 -6.78
CA TYR A 29 -11.96 2.26 -8.12
C TYR A 29 -10.91 1.20 -8.51
N ASP A 30 -9.72 1.35 -7.95
CA ASP A 30 -8.54 0.51 -8.11
C ASP A 30 -7.61 0.73 -6.91
N GLU A 31 -6.54 -0.06 -6.81
CA GLU A 31 -5.58 0.00 -5.70
C GLU A 31 -4.88 1.37 -5.63
N ALA A 32 -4.51 1.95 -6.77
CA ALA A 32 -3.85 3.25 -6.81
C ALA A 32 -4.74 4.37 -6.26
N HIS A 33 -6.05 4.30 -6.54
CA HIS A 33 -7.03 5.20 -5.96
C HIS A 33 -7.17 4.98 -4.45
N ALA A 34 -7.16 3.73 -3.97
CA ALA A 34 -7.21 3.43 -2.53
C ALA A 34 -5.98 3.99 -1.79
N THR A 35 -4.78 3.75 -2.31
CA THR A 35 -3.52 4.31 -1.77
C THR A 35 -3.57 5.83 -1.71
N ARG A 36 -4.07 6.49 -2.77
CA ARG A 36 -4.19 7.95 -2.79
C ARG A 36 -5.12 8.47 -1.68
N ILE A 37 -6.28 7.83 -1.49
CA ILE A 37 -7.22 8.22 -0.42
C ILE A 37 -6.53 8.14 0.95
N VAL A 38 -5.77 7.08 1.23
CA VAL A 38 -5.03 6.94 2.48
C VAL A 38 -4.00 8.05 2.65
N LEU A 39 -3.17 8.32 1.63
CA LEU A 39 -2.15 9.38 1.66
C LEU A 39 -2.73 10.79 1.81
N GLU A 40 -3.91 11.05 1.26
CA GLU A 40 -4.59 12.35 1.39
C GLU A 40 -5.29 12.51 2.75
N THR A 41 -5.74 11.40 3.35
CA THR A 41 -6.47 11.40 4.63
C THR A 41 -5.51 11.46 5.82
N PHE A 42 -4.44 10.65 5.79
CA PHE A 42 -3.49 10.48 6.88
C PHE A 42 -2.13 11.03 6.47
N LYS A 43 -1.78 12.22 6.97
CA LYS A 43 -0.57 12.97 6.56
C LYS A 43 0.74 12.26 6.91
N ASP A 44 0.70 11.41 7.93
CA ASP A 44 1.81 10.61 8.42
C ASP A 44 1.89 9.24 7.75
N ALA A 45 0.92 8.87 6.91
CA ALA A 45 0.90 7.57 6.25
C ALA A 45 2.05 7.41 5.24
N LYS A 46 2.74 6.29 5.34
CA LYS A 46 3.82 5.84 4.45
C LYS A 46 3.57 4.40 4.02
N PHE A 47 3.95 4.10 2.79
CA PHE A 47 3.94 2.73 2.27
C PHE A 47 5.39 2.25 2.15
N VAL A 48 5.74 1.21 2.91
CA VAL A 48 7.07 0.59 2.86
C VAL A 48 7.01 -0.58 1.89
N PHE A 49 7.93 -0.59 0.94
CA PHE A 49 8.15 -1.73 0.06
C PHE A 49 9.48 -2.37 0.43
N GLN A 50 9.44 -3.66 0.77
CA GLN A 50 10.67 -4.44 0.88
C GLN A 50 11.19 -4.66 -0.55
N SER A 51 12.27 -3.97 -0.92
CA SER A 51 13.01 -4.36 -2.11
C SER A 51 13.63 -5.73 -1.84
N ARG A 52 13.18 -6.77 -2.56
CA ARG A 52 13.95 -8.01 -2.61
C ARG A 52 15.32 -7.67 -3.21
N PRO A 53 16.44 -8.11 -2.61
CA PRO A 53 17.73 -7.94 -3.24
C PRO A 53 17.67 -8.62 -4.61
N VAL A 54 18.04 -7.87 -5.65
CA VAL A 54 18.19 -8.40 -7.01
C VAL A 54 19.40 -9.32 -6.96
N VAL A 55 19.14 -10.63 -6.83
CA VAL A 55 20.09 -11.75 -7.01
C VAL A 55 21.03 -12.02 -5.82
N GLU A 56 20.63 -12.93 -4.92
CA GLU A 56 21.61 -13.89 -4.38
C GLU A 56 21.97 -14.84 -5.53
N GLN A 57 23.05 -14.51 -6.23
CA GLN A 57 23.66 -15.43 -7.17
C GLN A 57 24.18 -16.58 -6.32
N VAL A 58 23.53 -17.73 -6.44
CA VAL A 58 23.98 -18.99 -5.87
C VAL A 58 25.35 -19.29 -6.47
N SER A 59 26.42 -18.82 -5.81
CA SER A 59 27.76 -19.35 -6.00
C SER A 59 27.91 -20.51 -5.03
N ALA A 60 27.37 -21.66 -5.42
CA ALA A 60 27.85 -22.93 -4.91
C ALA A 60 29.27 -23.13 -5.46
N ALA A 61 30.27 -23.13 -4.59
CA ALA A 61 31.60 -23.64 -4.83
C ALA A 61 32.04 -24.45 -3.62
#